data_AF-A0A6A5E8F2-F1
#
_entry.id   AF-A0A6A5E8F2-F1
#
_cell.length_a   1.000
_cell.length_b   1.000
_cell.length_c   1.000
_cell.angle_alpha   90.00
_cell.angle_beta   90.00
_cell.angle_gamma   90.00
#
_symmetry.space_group_name_H-M   'P 1'
#
loop_
_entity.id
_entity.type
_entity.pdbx_description
1 polymer ?
#
loop_
_entity_poly.entity_id
_entity_poly.type
_entity_poly.pdbx_seq_one_letter_code
_entity_poly.pdbx_strand_id
1 'polypeptide(L)'
;MDPLVGQAGQRIGLTIQQLYLLLPSELTLWVDPFEVSYRIGEDGSICVLYESQPCPVGMPSMATASSPSGNIGSGGPMVDSHISCKEELMVLGRSSPSKAYNMMTVSS
;
A
#
# COMPACT_ATOMS: atom_id res chain seq x y z
N MET A 1 24.55 -9.07 1.31
CA MET A 1 23.40 -8.74 2.19
C MET A 1 23.52 -7.30 2.64
N ASP A 2 22.42 -6.56 2.72
CA ASP A 2 22.40 -5.21 3.31
C ASP A 2 22.84 -5.23 4.79
N PRO A 3 23.69 -4.29 5.25
CA PRO A 3 24.18 -4.27 6.63
C PRO A 3 23.08 -4.09 7.68
N LEU A 4 22.05 -3.30 7.44
CA LEU A 4 20.96 -3.08 8.39
C LEU A 4 20.12 -4.34 8.54
N VAL A 5 19.82 -5.02 7.44
CA VAL A 5 19.13 -6.33 7.45
C VAL A 5 19.97 -7.37 8.20
N GLY A 6 21.29 -7.41 7.94
CA GLY A 6 22.21 -8.32 8.64
C GLY A 6 22.22 -8.08 10.16
N GLN A 7 22.32 -6.83 10.59
CA GLN A 7 22.27 -6.47 12.01
C GLN A 7 20.93 -6.80 12.65
N ALA A 8 19.82 -6.56 11.95
CA ALA A 8 18.49 -6.89 12.46
C ALA A 8 18.34 -8.41 12.67
N GLY A 9 18.78 -9.21 11.70
CA GLY A 9 18.78 -10.68 11.82
C GLY A 9 19.62 -11.17 13.00
N GLN A 10 20.82 -10.62 13.18
CA GLN A 10 21.70 -10.97 14.32
C GLN A 10 21.04 -10.69 15.68
N ARG A 11 20.32 -9.57 15.81
CA ARG A 11 19.62 -9.22 17.07
C ARG A 11 18.53 -10.21 17.46
N ILE A 12 17.97 -10.93 16.48
CA ILE A 12 16.96 -11.97 16.71
C ILE A 12 17.55 -13.39 16.63
N GLY A 13 18.88 -13.52 16.65
CA GLY A 13 19.58 -14.80 16.66
C GLY A 13 19.67 -15.51 15.31
N LEU A 14 19.42 -14.80 14.20
CA LEU A 14 19.63 -15.34 12.86
C LEU A 14 21.07 -15.11 12.40
N THR A 15 21.71 -16.18 11.94
CA THR A 15 22.98 -16.13 11.25
C THR A 15 22.81 -15.56 9.83
N ILE A 16 23.88 -15.00 9.26
CA ILE A 16 23.84 -14.46 7.91
C ILE A 16 23.53 -15.53 6.85
N GLN A 17 23.95 -16.78 7.11
CA GLN A 17 23.69 -17.94 6.28
C GLN A 17 22.19 -18.29 6.29
N GLN A 18 21.54 -18.23 7.45
CA GLN A 18 20.08 -18.38 7.54
C GLN A 18 19.36 -17.27 6.78
N LEU A 19 19.82 -16.02 6.87
CA LEU A 19 19.22 -14.92 6.10
C LEU A 19 19.29 -15.17 4.59
N TYR A 20 20.42 -15.65 4.06
CA TYR A 20 20.55 -16.00 2.64
C TYR A 20 19.65 -17.17 2.20
N LEU A 21 19.30 -18.07 3.12
CA LEU A 21 18.36 -19.16 2.84
C LEU A 21 16.90 -18.73 2.91
N LEU A 22 16.59 -17.71 3.72
CA LEU A 22 15.24 -17.22 3.97
C LEU A 22 14.80 -16.14 2.98
N LEU A 23 15.73 -15.31 2.52
CA LEU A 23 15.45 -14.23 1.58
C LEU A 23 15.69 -14.68 0.13
N PRO A 24 14.91 -14.19 -0.84
CA PRO A 24 15.20 -14.41 -2.25
C PRO A 24 16.61 -13.95 -2.61
N SER A 25 17.31 -14.75 -3.43
CA SER A 25 18.56 -14.32 -4.05
C SER A 25 18.32 -13.08 -4.91
N GLU A 26 19.26 -12.13 -4.89
CA GLU A 26 19.22 -10.93 -5.74
C GLU A 26 17.97 -10.06 -5.53
N LEU A 27 17.45 -10.01 -4.30
CA LEU A 27 16.40 -9.09 -3.92
C LEU A 27 16.90 -7.64 -3.95
N THR A 28 16.17 -6.78 -4.66
CA THR A 28 16.27 -5.32 -4.62
C THR A 28 14.93 -4.76 -4.13
N LEU A 29 14.95 -3.86 -3.15
CA LEU A 29 13.76 -3.23 -2.57
C LEU A 29 13.97 -1.71 -2.57
N TRP A 30 12.99 -0.97 -3.08
CA TRP A 30 12.95 0.49 -3.06
C TRP A 30 11.87 0.94 -2.08
N VAL A 31 12.20 1.96 -1.28
CA VAL A 31 11.31 2.57 -0.30
C VAL A 31 11.37 4.07 -0.52
N ASP A 32 10.45 4.58 -1.32
CA ASP A 32 10.35 5.99 -1.67
C ASP A 32 9.08 6.60 -1.04
N PRO A 33 8.98 7.93 -0.91
CA PRO A 33 7.73 8.56 -0.54
C PRO A 33 6.60 8.10 -1.47
N PHE A 34 5.52 7.60 -0.88
CA PHE A 34 4.31 7.14 -1.56
C PHE A 34 4.42 5.84 -2.37
N GLU A 35 5.60 5.23 -2.51
CA GLU A 35 5.79 3.98 -3.26
C GLU A 35 6.77 3.03 -2.57
N VAL A 36 6.42 1.74 -2.52
CA VAL A 36 7.36 0.66 -2.17
C VAL A 36 7.27 -0.41 -3.23
N SER A 37 8.39 -0.71 -3.87
CA SER A 37 8.49 -1.68 -4.96
C SER A 37 9.72 -2.57 -4.81
N TYR A 38 9.70 -3.75 -5.41
CA TYR A 38 10.82 -4.69 -5.35
C TYR A 38 11.07 -5.38 -6.69
N ARG A 39 12.26 -5.96 -6.82
CA ARG A 39 12.71 -6.81 -7.92
C ARG A 39 13.46 -8.01 -7.35
N ILE A 40 13.29 -9.18 -7.96
CA ILE A 40 14.08 -10.39 -7.66
C ILE A 40 14.81 -10.80 -8.94
N GLY A 41 16.14 -10.88 -8.88
CA GLY A 41 17.01 -11.14 -10.03
C GLY A 41 17.37 -9.87 -10.81
N GLU A 42 18.49 -9.88 -11.52
CA GLU A 42 18.96 -8.73 -12.32
C GLU A 42 17.95 -8.36 -13.42
N ASP A 43 17.42 -9.37 -14.11
CA ASP A 43 16.42 -9.24 -15.18
C ASP A 43 14.97 -9.40 -14.69
N GLY A 44 14.74 -9.32 -13.37
CA GLY A 44 13.42 -9.49 -12.77
C GLY A 44 12.45 -8.36 -13.11
N SER A 45 11.15 -8.68 -13.16
CA SER A 45 10.08 -7.66 -13.20
C SER A 45 10.02 -6.87 -11.89
N ILE A 46 9.61 -5.61 -11.99
CA ILE A 46 9.33 -4.77 -10.82
C ILE A 46 7.88 -5.01 -10.38
N CYS A 47 7.70 -5.29 -9.09
CA CYS A 47 6.41 -5.47 -8.47
C CYS A 47 6.19 -4.41 -7.39
N VAL A 48 5.00 -3.81 -7.36
CA VAL A 48 4.62 -2.81 -6.37
C VAL A 48 3.98 -3.50 -5.16
N LEU A 49 4.53 -3.23 -3.97
CA LEU A 49 3.97 -3.66 -2.69
C LEU A 49 3.02 -2.61 -2.10
N TYR A 50 3.35 -1.34 -2.29
CA TYR A 50 2.59 -0.21 -1.79
C TYR A 50 2.65 0.95 -2.76
N GLU A 51 1.51 1.63 -2.93
CA GLU A 51 1.38 2.85 -3.71
C GLU A 51 0.31 3.75 -3.08
N SER A 52 0.56 5.06 -3.07
CA SER A 52 -0.38 6.07 -2.61
C SER A 52 -0.22 7.37 -3.41
N GLN A 53 -1.21 8.26 -3.33
CA GLN A 53 -1.12 9.55 -3.99
C GLN A 53 -0.43 10.57 -3.10
N PRO A 54 0.48 11.40 -3.65
CA PRO A 54 0.98 12.56 -2.92
C PRO A 54 -0.16 13.56 -2.71
N CYS A 55 -0.52 13.82 -1.45
CA CYS A 55 -1.46 14.89 -1.12
C CYS A 55 -0.86 16.23 -1.57
N PRO A 56 -1.58 17.06 -2.36
CA PRO A 56 -1.11 18.38 -2.72
C PRO A 56 -1.04 19.25 -1.45
N VAL A 57 0.17 19.44 -0.91
CA VAL A 57 0.42 20.37 0.20
C VAL A 57 0.26 21.79 -0.35
N GLY A 58 -0.94 22.38 -0.26
CA GLY A 58 -1.14 23.74 -0.76
C GLY A 58 -2.55 24.32 -0.83
N MET A 59 -3.61 23.66 -0.32
CA MET A 59 -4.94 24.26 -0.31
C MET A 59 -5.41 24.53 1.13
N PRO A 60 -5.72 25.79 1.51
CA PRO A 60 -6.30 26.05 2.84
C PRO A 60 -7.69 25.42 2.92
N SER A 61 -7.88 24.49 3.86
CA SER A 61 -9.17 23.89 4.19
C SER A 61 -10.16 24.98 4.60
N MET A 62 -11.11 25.32 3.72
CA MET A 62 -12.28 26.11 4.09
C MET A 62 -13.40 25.13 4.45
N ALA A 63 -13.65 24.99 5.74
CA ALA A 63 -14.78 24.23 6.27
C ALA A 63 -16.10 24.92 5.92
N THR A 64 -17.02 24.23 5.26
CA THR A 64 -18.45 24.59 5.26
C THR A 64 -19.30 23.33 5.29
N ALA A 65 -19.95 23.11 6.43
CA ALA A 65 -20.98 22.10 6.63
C ALA A 65 -22.31 22.54 6.00
N SER A 66 -22.99 21.65 5.26
CA SER A 66 -24.47 21.52 5.23
C SER A 66 -24.95 20.55 4.13
N SER A 67 -25.77 19.57 4.53
CA SER A 67 -26.85 18.95 3.73
C SER A 67 -28.19 19.38 4.39
N PRO A 68 -29.39 19.43 3.73
CA PRO A 68 -29.92 18.37 2.86
C PRO A 68 -30.88 18.75 1.68
N SER A 69 -31.12 17.76 0.79
CA SER A 69 -32.30 17.46 -0.04
C SER A 69 -32.95 18.52 -0.97
N GLY A 70 -32.95 18.23 -2.29
CA GLY A 70 -33.88 18.81 -3.26
C GLY A 70 -33.36 18.76 -4.70
N ASN A 71 -34.10 18.11 -5.60
CA ASN A 71 -33.75 17.87 -7.00
C ASN A 71 -33.84 19.16 -7.88
N ILE A 72 -33.14 19.16 -9.03
CA ILE A 72 -33.21 20.05 -10.22
C ILE A 72 -32.05 21.06 -10.37
N GLY A 73 -31.21 20.82 -11.39
CA GLY A 73 -30.50 21.86 -12.16
C GLY A 73 -29.02 22.08 -11.83
N SER A 74 -28.15 21.72 -12.78
CA SER A 74 -26.84 22.33 -13.10
C SER A 74 -25.83 22.63 -11.97
N GLY A 75 -24.68 21.92 -11.97
CA GLY A 75 -23.38 22.43 -11.50
C GLY A 75 -22.93 22.17 -10.04
N GLY A 76 -22.07 21.16 -9.84
CA GLY A 76 -21.11 20.96 -8.69
C GLY A 76 -21.66 20.90 -7.25
N PRO A 77 -20.84 20.65 -6.20
CA PRO A 77 -19.47 20.11 -6.13
C PRO A 77 -19.38 18.76 -5.34
N MET A 78 -18.18 18.18 -5.28
CA MET A 78 -17.88 16.85 -4.75
C MET A 78 -17.81 16.84 -3.21
N VAL A 79 -18.34 15.78 -2.57
CA VAL A 79 -18.35 15.59 -1.12
C VAL A 79 -16.98 15.14 -0.60
N ASP A 80 -16.53 15.81 0.47
CA ASP A 80 -15.23 15.68 1.13
C ASP A 80 -15.19 14.42 2.01
N SER A 81 -14.38 13.42 1.62
CA SER A 81 -14.14 12.19 2.41
C SER A 81 -12.90 12.36 3.29
N HIS A 82 -13.02 13.19 4.33
CA HIS A 82 -12.03 13.30 5.40
C HIS A 82 -12.29 12.22 6.48
N ILE A 83 -12.11 10.94 6.13
CA ILE A 83 -12.16 9.85 7.12
C ILE A 83 -10.74 9.64 7.63
N SER A 84 -10.44 10.27 8.77
CA SER A 84 -9.22 10.03 9.54
C SER A 84 -9.12 8.54 9.88
N CYS A 85 -7.95 7.93 9.66
CA CYS A 85 -7.67 6.49 9.73
C CYS A 85 -8.01 5.82 11.08
N LYS A 86 -8.44 6.60 12.08
CA LYS A 86 -8.91 6.12 13.38
C LYS A 86 -10.37 5.66 13.36
N GLU A 87 -11.20 6.15 12.42
CA GLU A 87 -12.65 5.84 12.35
C GLU A 87 -12.93 4.52 11.59
N GLU A 88 -12.10 4.16 10.62
CA GLU A 88 -12.31 2.97 9.76
C GLU A 88 -12.33 1.65 10.56
N LEU A 89 -11.52 1.56 11.63
CA LEU A 89 -11.44 0.36 12.48
C LEU A 89 -12.74 0.12 13.28
N MET A 90 -13.58 1.14 13.47
CA MET A 90 -14.85 1.02 14.20
C MET A 90 -16.06 0.85 13.26
N VAL A 91 -15.94 1.18 11.97
CA VAL A 91 -17.06 1.19 11.01
C VAL A 91 -17.04 0.01 10.04
N LEU A 92 -15.88 -0.55 9.69
CA LEU A 92 -15.80 -1.77 8.88
C LEU A 92 -15.45 -2.98 9.73
N GLY A 93 -16.49 -3.58 10.31
CA GLY A 93 -16.42 -4.98 10.70
C GLY A 93 -16.01 -5.83 9.51
N ARG A 94 -14.75 -6.30 9.51
CA ARG A 94 -14.21 -7.42 8.73
C ARG A 94 -14.80 -7.59 7.32
N SER A 95 -14.38 -6.78 6.36
CA SER A 95 -14.45 -7.20 4.96
C SER A 95 -13.18 -6.81 4.22
N SER A 96 -12.18 -7.69 4.29
CA SER A 96 -11.08 -7.71 3.32
C SER A 96 -11.69 -7.80 1.91
N PRO A 97 -11.26 -6.97 0.94
CA PRO A 97 -11.67 -7.17 -0.43
C PRO A 97 -11.04 -8.48 -0.94
N SER A 98 -11.86 -9.48 -1.24
CA SER A 98 -11.41 -10.68 -1.94
C SER A 98 -11.10 -10.29 -3.39
N LYS A 99 -9.81 -10.11 -3.71
CA LYS A 99 -9.36 -10.06 -5.11
C LYS A 99 -9.67 -11.43 -5.74
N ALA A 100 -10.61 -11.46 -6.67
CA ALA A 100 -10.91 -12.65 -7.46
C ALA A 100 -9.73 -12.92 -8.40
N TYR A 101 -8.94 -13.96 -8.12
CA TYR A 101 -7.97 -14.49 -9.08
C TYR A 101 -8.73 -15.42 -10.04
N ASN A 102 -8.67 -15.14 -11.34
CA ASN A 102 -9.10 -16.09 -12.36
C ASN A 102 -8.08 -17.24 -12.37
N MET A 103 -8.48 -18.41 -11.86
CA MET A 103 -7.71 -19.65 -11.96
C MET A 103 -7.57 -20.03 -13.44
N MET A 104 -6.34 -20.01 -13.97
CA MET A 104 -6.05 -20.60 -15.27
C MET A 104 -6.02 -22.12 -15.10
N THR A 105 -7.04 -22.81 -15.60
CA THR A 105 -7.05 -24.27 -15.67
C THR A 105 -6.16 -24.72 -16.81
N VAL A 106 -5.06 -25.42 -16.51
CA VAL A 106 -4.34 -26.19 -17.53
C VAL A 106 -5.07 -27.51 -17.75
N SER A 107 -5.51 -27.76 -18.99
CA SER A 107 -6.05 -29.05 -19.41
C SER A 107 -4.92 -30.05 -19.64
N SER A 108 -5.17 -31.32 -19.28
CA SER A 108 -4.27 -32.47 -19.37
C SER A 108 -3.86 -32.83 -20.80
#